data_AF-A0AA37LPZ1-F1
#
_entry.id   AF-A0AA37LPZ1-F1
#
_cell.length_a   1.000
_cell.length_b   1.000
_cell.length_c   1.000
_cell.angle_alpha   90.00
_cell.angle_beta   90.00
_cell.angle_gamma   90.00
#
_symmetry.space_group_name_H-M   'P 1'
#
loop_
_entity.id
_entity.type
_entity.pdbx_description
1 polymer ?
#
loop_
_entity_poly.entity_id
_entity_poly.type
_entity_poly.pdbx_seq_one_letter_code
_entity_poly.pdbx_strand_id
1 'polypeptide(L)'
;MYSRAARHGLNGSLPRAAGSLSNNQTSRLTDLRLRSLGSASVTPVPLTQRQFHSKSGDRSVADAVPIERKAIFEKRQEPSPFDGVRERRAKAGKLIAGVAAASDSDMFKAPAVGKPQAKRWDHHLSPESLSRHPCSLKQAARHLKKPGLISLGGGLPSSAYFPFAELSVRVPTAPHFSEAETIASGQTLTVGKYDTRDPNQPNAEYDLSIALNYTQSTGSAQMMRFVTEHTELVYSPPYADWQCCQTVGSTGALEQTLRMFCDKDRNDSVLTEEYSFSTALETIAPLGVKAVGVPVDAEGLLPEAMDEILTKWDPEARGGRRKPHLLYTNPTGATQSAARRRAIYAVAQKHDLYIIEDEPYYFLQMQPYTGPDAPSAPPPASVSEFLGR
;
A
#
# COMPACT_ATOMS: atom_id res chain seq x y z
N MET A 1 4.92 1.80 33.80
CA MET A 1 6.22 1.33 34.33
C MET A 1 7.32 1.63 33.31
N TYR A 2 7.60 2.92 33.06
CA TYR A 2 8.76 3.50 32.36
C TYR A 2 8.78 4.98 32.79
N SER A 3 9.28 5.29 33.98
CA SER A 3 10.66 5.61 34.35
C SER A 3 11.15 6.99 33.85
N ARG A 4 10.97 7.98 34.74
CA ARG A 4 11.80 9.17 34.86
C ARG A 4 13.24 8.78 35.24
N ALA A 5 14.23 9.25 34.48
CA ALA A 5 15.58 9.58 34.97
C ALA A 5 16.27 10.40 33.86
N ALA A 6 16.34 11.73 33.98
CA ALA A 6 17.38 12.48 34.68
C ALA A 6 18.70 12.56 33.88
N ARG A 7 19.01 13.81 33.54
CA ARG A 7 20.20 14.32 32.87
C ARG A 7 21.44 14.06 33.74
N HIS A 8 22.52 13.57 33.13
CA HIS A 8 23.88 13.95 33.48
C HIS A 8 24.79 13.71 32.26
N GLY A 9 25.43 14.78 31.80
CA GLY A 9 26.50 14.70 30.81
C GLY A 9 27.82 14.34 31.48
N LEU A 10 28.66 13.59 30.77
CA LEU A 10 30.09 13.52 31.03
C LEU A 10 30.84 13.34 29.70
N ASN A 11 31.78 14.26 29.48
CA ASN A 11 32.84 14.21 28.49
C ASN A 11 33.69 12.94 28.67
N GLY A 12 34.07 12.29 27.56
CA GLY A 12 35.01 11.18 27.56
C GLY A 12 35.55 10.89 26.16
N SER A 13 36.76 11.39 25.91
CA SER A 13 37.58 11.18 24.72
C SER A 13 37.95 9.70 24.48
N LEU A 14 37.78 9.21 23.26
CA LEU A 14 38.31 7.92 22.78
C LEU A 14 39.55 8.14 21.89
N PRO A 15 40.67 7.42 22.08
CA PRO A 15 41.82 7.50 21.20
C PRO A 15 41.66 6.63 19.94
N ARG A 16 42.14 7.17 18.82
CA ARG A 16 42.38 6.48 17.55
C ARG A 16 43.49 5.43 17.71
N ALA A 17 43.28 4.24 17.17
CA ALA A 17 44.35 3.30 16.83
C ALA A 17 44.28 2.97 15.34
N ALA A 18 45.31 3.40 14.62
CA ALA A 18 45.61 2.99 13.26
C ALA A 18 46.43 1.69 13.31
N GLY A 19 46.17 0.76 12.39
CA GLY A 19 46.95 -0.46 12.22
C GLY A 19 46.73 -1.02 10.82
N SER A 20 47.64 -0.68 9.91
CA SER A 20 47.87 -1.35 8.62
C SER A 20 48.58 -2.69 8.82
N LEU A 21 48.35 -3.66 7.92
CA LEU A 21 49.26 -4.73 7.42
C LEU A 21 48.36 -5.69 6.57
N SER A 22 48.41 -5.72 5.25
CA SER A 22 49.41 -6.27 4.30
C SER A 22 48.96 -7.61 3.67
N ASN A 23 48.87 -7.59 2.34
CA ASN A 23 48.84 -8.67 1.33
C ASN A 23 49.13 -10.12 1.76
N ASN A 24 48.27 -11.04 1.32
CA ASN A 24 48.52 -11.98 0.19
C ASN A 24 47.52 -13.13 0.25
N GLN A 25 46.83 -13.42 -0.86
CA GLN A 25 46.87 -14.73 -1.53
C GLN A 25 45.85 -14.77 -2.69
N THR A 26 46.39 -14.68 -3.90
CA THR A 26 45.87 -15.29 -5.12
C THR A 26 45.83 -16.81 -4.98
N SER A 27 44.76 -17.49 -5.41
CA SER A 27 44.86 -18.55 -6.44
C SER A 27 43.51 -19.17 -6.84
N ARG A 28 43.44 -19.51 -8.14
CA ARG A 28 42.62 -20.56 -8.81
C ARG A 28 41.17 -20.24 -9.19
N LEU A 29 41.03 -19.66 -10.38
CA LEU A 29 39.93 -19.91 -11.32
C LEU A 29 40.39 -21.01 -12.29
N THR A 30 39.66 -22.12 -12.36
CA THR A 30 39.74 -23.10 -13.45
C THR A 30 38.35 -23.68 -13.74
N ASP A 31 37.98 -23.55 -15.02
CA ASP A 31 37.19 -24.45 -15.87
C ASP A 31 35.79 -24.90 -15.42
N LEU A 32 34.78 -24.34 -16.10
CA LEU A 32 33.50 -25.02 -16.34
C LEU A 32 33.20 -25.06 -17.84
N ARG A 33 33.36 -26.26 -18.40
CA ARG A 33 33.08 -26.62 -19.80
C ARG A 33 31.57 -26.58 -20.08
N LEU A 34 31.22 -25.98 -21.22
CA LEU A 34 29.95 -26.12 -21.92
C LEU A 34 29.66 -27.60 -22.23
N ARG A 35 28.49 -28.10 -21.82
CA ARG A 35 27.89 -29.33 -22.36
C ARG A 35 26.71 -28.95 -23.26
N SER A 36 26.84 -29.22 -24.55
CA SER A 36 25.72 -29.24 -25.50
C SER A 36 24.87 -30.49 -25.29
N LEU A 37 23.56 -30.33 -25.14
CA LEU A 37 22.61 -31.43 -25.21
C LEU A 37 21.98 -31.48 -26.60
N GLY A 38 22.00 -32.68 -27.18
CA GLY A 38 21.61 -32.98 -28.55
C GLY A 38 20.10 -33.00 -28.78
N SER A 39 19.77 -32.90 -30.06
CA SER A 39 18.47 -32.96 -30.70
C SER A 39 17.73 -34.29 -30.48
N ALA A 40 16.44 -34.21 -30.19
CA ALA A 40 15.50 -35.32 -30.34
C ALA A 40 14.45 -34.98 -31.41
N SER A 41 14.31 -35.89 -32.37
CA SER A 41 13.39 -35.87 -33.52
C SER A 41 11.95 -36.20 -33.10
N VAL A 42 10.97 -35.48 -33.66
CA VAL A 42 9.53 -35.77 -33.51
C VAL A 42 8.92 -36.05 -34.89
N THR A 43 8.32 -37.22 -35.04
CA THR A 43 7.54 -37.68 -36.21
C THR A 43 6.07 -37.27 -36.08
N PRO A 44 5.38 -36.84 -37.16
CA PRO A 44 3.99 -36.37 -37.08
C PRO A 44 2.95 -37.49 -37.31
N VAL A 45 1.80 -37.40 -36.63
CA VAL A 45 0.61 -38.25 -36.85
C VAL A 45 -0.52 -37.37 -37.42
N PRO A 46 -1.28 -37.81 -38.46
CA PRO A 46 -2.16 -36.93 -39.22
C PRO A 46 -3.59 -36.80 -38.67
N LEU A 47 -4.16 -35.63 -38.96
CA LEU A 47 -5.53 -35.19 -38.75
C LEU A 47 -6.56 -36.06 -39.49
N THR A 48 -7.66 -36.42 -38.83
CA THR A 48 -8.88 -36.89 -39.51
C THR A 48 -10.10 -36.06 -39.12
N GLN A 49 -10.65 -35.44 -40.16
CA GLN A 49 -11.92 -34.73 -40.24
C GLN A 49 -13.08 -35.69 -39.97
N ARG A 50 -14.10 -35.27 -39.20
CA ARG A 50 -15.43 -35.89 -39.28
C ARG A 50 -16.52 -34.85 -39.48
N GLN A 51 -17.25 -35.06 -40.58
CA GLN A 51 -18.38 -34.30 -41.07
C GLN A 51 -19.64 -34.53 -40.22
N PHE A 52 -20.44 -33.48 -40.12
CA PHE A 52 -21.84 -33.51 -39.68
C PHE A 52 -22.69 -34.23 -40.72
N HIS A 53 -23.57 -35.14 -40.29
CA HIS A 53 -24.79 -35.52 -41.02
C HIS A 53 -25.94 -35.70 -40.02
N SER A 54 -27.00 -34.95 -40.25
CA SER A 54 -28.31 -35.08 -39.62
C SER A 54 -29.05 -36.26 -40.26
N LYS A 55 -29.84 -36.99 -39.45
CA LYS A 55 -31.08 -37.64 -39.92
C LYS A 55 -31.98 -38.02 -38.74
N SER A 56 -33.19 -37.50 -38.84
CA SER A 56 -34.38 -37.77 -38.05
C SER A 56 -34.88 -39.22 -38.22
N GLY A 57 -35.43 -39.79 -37.15
CA GLY A 57 -36.18 -41.04 -37.19
C GLY A 57 -36.85 -41.32 -35.85
N ASP A 58 -38.18 -41.16 -35.82
CA ASP A 58 -39.09 -41.45 -34.72
C ASP A 58 -38.90 -42.84 -34.12
N ARG A 59 -38.82 -42.95 -32.77
CA ARG A 59 -39.24 -44.14 -32.02
C ARG A 59 -39.87 -43.79 -30.67
N SER A 60 -41.15 -44.16 -30.60
CA SER A 60 -42.11 -44.36 -29.50
C SER A 60 -41.67 -44.30 -28.04
N VAL A 61 -42.57 -43.70 -27.27
CA VAL A 61 -42.60 -43.60 -25.81
C VAL A 61 -43.07 -44.91 -25.19
N ALA A 62 -42.16 -45.66 -24.58
CA ALA A 62 -42.44 -46.60 -23.49
C ALA A 62 -41.10 -46.99 -22.83
N ASP A 63 -41.10 -47.09 -21.50
CA ASP A 63 -40.01 -47.51 -20.62
C ASP A 63 -38.96 -46.45 -20.26
N ALA A 64 -39.41 -45.37 -19.60
CA ALA A 64 -38.54 -44.54 -18.77
C ALA A 64 -38.58 -45.04 -17.32
N VAL A 65 -37.56 -45.81 -16.93
CA VAL A 65 -37.23 -46.08 -15.51
C VAL A 65 -36.76 -44.75 -14.89
N PRO A 66 -37.29 -44.30 -13.73
CA PRO A 66 -36.87 -43.04 -13.14
C PRO A 66 -35.44 -43.20 -12.59
N ILE A 67 -34.47 -42.70 -13.35
CA ILE A 67 -33.13 -42.44 -12.83
C ILE A 67 -33.27 -41.22 -11.92
N GLU A 68 -33.25 -41.43 -10.60
CA GLU A 68 -32.97 -40.37 -9.64
C GLU A 68 -31.61 -39.75 -9.98
N ARG A 69 -31.62 -38.69 -10.78
CA ARG A 69 -30.48 -37.78 -10.84
C ARG A 69 -30.47 -37.05 -9.51
N LYS A 70 -29.63 -37.52 -8.58
CA LYS A 70 -29.15 -36.67 -7.48
C LYS A 70 -28.70 -35.37 -8.11
N ALA A 71 -29.46 -34.30 -7.90
CA ALA A 71 -29.03 -32.95 -8.19
C ALA A 71 -27.77 -32.73 -7.35
N ILE A 72 -26.61 -32.87 -7.99
CA ILE A 72 -25.38 -32.30 -7.45
C ILE A 72 -25.63 -30.81 -7.56
N PHE A 73 -26.17 -30.23 -6.49
CA PHE A 73 -26.02 -28.81 -6.25
C PHE A 73 -24.52 -28.58 -6.18
N GLU A 74 -23.92 -28.20 -7.31
CA GLU A 74 -22.64 -27.51 -7.28
C GLU A 74 -22.87 -26.34 -6.32
N LYS A 75 -22.25 -26.41 -5.13
CA LYS A 75 -22.18 -25.28 -4.22
C LYS A 75 -21.68 -24.13 -5.06
N ARG A 76 -22.56 -23.17 -5.37
CA ARG A 76 -22.20 -21.91 -6.01
C ARG A 76 -21.07 -21.36 -5.14
N GLN A 77 -19.84 -21.35 -5.65
CA GLN A 77 -18.73 -20.74 -4.93
C GLN A 77 -19.15 -19.31 -4.62
N GLU A 78 -19.08 -18.95 -3.33
CA GLU A 78 -19.32 -17.57 -2.93
C GLU A 78 -18.38 -16.67 -3.74
N PRO A 79 -18.89 -15.56 -4.29
CA PRO A 79 -18.07 -14.66 -5.10
C PRO A 79 -16.88 -14.19 -4.27
N SER A 80 -15.69 -14.33 -4.83
CA SER A 80 -14.46 -13.94 -4.16
C SER A 80 -14.43 -12.41 -4.06
N PRO A 81 -13.92 -11.82 -2.95
CA PRO A 81 -13.74 -10.38 -2.86
C PRO A 81 -12.83 -9.84 -3.98
N PHE A 82 -12.01 -10.69 -4.59
CA PHE A 82 -11.10 -10.32 -5.67
C PHE A 82 -11.71 -10.37 -7.08
N ASP A 83 -12.92 -10.92 -7.27
CA ASP A 83 -13.46 -11.16 -8.61
C ASP A 83 -13.65 -9.86 -9.40
N GLY A 84 -14.15 -8.81 -8.73
CA GLY A 84 -14.27 -7.48 -9.34
C GLY A 84 -12.92 -6.86 -9.73
N VAL A 85 -11.85 -7.14 -8.99
CA VAL A 85 -10.48 -6.69 -9.36
C VAL A 85 -9.99 -7.45 -10.58
N ARG A 86 -10.17 -8.77 -10.60
CA ARG A 86 -9.76 -9.63 -11.73
C ARG A 86 -10.47 -9.23 -13.02
N GLU A 87 -11.78 -8.99 -12.96
CA GLU A 87 -12.56 -8.56 -14.12
C GLU A 87 -12.09 -7.20 -14.65
N ARG A 88 -11.87 -6.22 -13.77
CA ARG A 88 -11.36 -4.89 -14.18
C ARG A 88 -9.99 -4.99 -14.84
N ARG A 89 -9.07 -5.76 -14.27
CA ARG A 89 -7.74 -5.98 -14.86
C ARG A 89 -7.83 -6.69 -16.20
N ALA A 90 -8.66 -7.73 -16.33
CA ALA A 90 -8.87 -8.43 -17.59
C ALA A 90 -9.40 -7.49 -18.69
N LYS A 91 -10.35 -6.61 -18.34
CA LYS A 91 -10.89 -5.59 -19.25
C LYS A 91 -9.86 -4.52 -19.63
N ALA A 92 -9.02 -4.10 -18.70
CA ALA A 92 -7.96 -3.11 -18.94
C ALA A 92 -6.80 -3.67 -19.76
N GLY A 93 -6.58 -4.98 -19.72
CA GLY A 93 -5.45 -5.65 -20.36
C GLY A 93 -4.14 -5.47 -19.58
N LYS A 94 -3.02 -5.78 -20.26
CA LYS A 94 -1.66 -5.68 -19.67
C LYS A 94 -1.33 -4.23 -19.29
N LEU A 95 -0.82 -4.02 -18.09
CA LEU A 95 -0.33 -2.70 -17.68
C LEU A 95 0.99 -2.37 -18.39
N ILE A 96 0.96 -1.32 -19.22
CA ILE A 96 2.13 -0.79 -19.91
C ILE A 96 2.55 0.53 -19.24
N ALA A 97 3.51 0.45 -18.32
CA ALA A 97 4.02 1.58 -17.56
C ALA A 97 5.56 1.62 -17.60
N GLY A 98 6.11 2.37 -18.56
CA GLY A 98 7.55 2.57 -18.69
C GLY A 98 8.15 3.54 -17.67
N VAL A 99 9.40 3.96 -17.90
CA VAL A 99 10.14 4.90 -17.04
C VAL A 99 9.32 6.14 -16.74
N ALA A 100 9.19 6.48 -15.45
CA ALA A 100 8.46 7.63 -14.95
C ALA A 100 7.03 7.77 -15.51
N ALA A 101 6.32 6.66 -15.78
CA ALA A 101 4.94 6.70 -16.23
C ALA A 101 4.04 7.41 -15.20
N ALA A 102 3.27 8.40 -15.66
CA ALA A 102 2.23 9.03 -14.85
C ALA A 102 1.13 8.02 -14.50
N SER A 103 0.80 7.96 -13.21
CA SER A 103 -0.24 7.10 -12.66
C SER A 103 -0.81 7.71 -11.38
N ASP A 104 -2.11 7.53 -11.19
CA ASP A 104 -2.86 7.85 -9.98
C ASP A 104 -3.91 6.74 -9.72
N SER A 105 -4.70 6.89 -8.66
CA SER A 105 -5.72 5.91 -8.29
C SER A 105 -6.90 5.85 -9.28
N ASP A 106 -7.26 6.96 -9.94
CA ASP A 106 -8.41 7.00 -10.88
C ASP A 106 -8.23 6.02 -12.05
N MET A 107 -6.99 5.67 -12.37
CA MET A 107 -6.68 4.64 -13.37
C MET A 107 -7.07 3.21 -12.96
N PHE A 108 -7.27 2.94 -11.66
CA PHE A 108 -7.43 1.57 -11.13
C PHE A 108 -8.69 1.36 -10.28
N LYS A 109 -9.30 2.45 -9.80
CA LYS A 109 -10.53 2.42 -9.01
C LYS A 109 -11.69 1.78 -9.78
N ALA A 110 -12.57 1.12 -9.04
CA ALA A 110 -13.90 0.79 -9.53
C ALA A 110 -14.72 2.07 -9.79
N PRO A 111 -15.73 2.02 -10.68
CA PRO A 111 -16.64 3.15 -10.88
C PRO A 111 -17.28 3.62 -9.57
N ALA A 112 -17.15 4.91 -9.25
CA ALA A 112 -17.67 5.51 -8.02
C ALA A 112 -19.17 5.87 -8.09
N VAL A 113 -19.99 5.02 -8.69
CA VAL A 113 -21.42 5.30 -8.96
C VAL A 113 -22.15 5.61 -7.65
N GLY A 114 -22.80 6.78 -7.59
CA GLY A 114 -23.58 7.22 -6.43
C GLY A 114 -22.79 7.75 -5.24
N LYS A 115 -21.44 7.79 -5.30
CA LYS A 115 -20.61 8.36 -4.23
C LYS A 115 -20.45 9.88 -4.39
N PRO A 116 -20.57 10.68 -3.31
CA PRO A 116 -20.33 12.12 -3.37
C PRO A 116 -18.84 12.45 -3.56
N GLN A 117 -18.54 13.67 -4.00
CA GLN A 117 -17.19 14.23 -3.97
C GLN A 117 -16.83 14.66 -2.54
N ALA A 118 -15.54 14.68 -2.21
CA ALA A 118 -15.05 15.23 -0.96
C ALA A 118 -15.33 16.74 -0.85
N LYS A 119 -15.35 17.25 0.39
CA LYS A 119 -15.36 18.69 0.63
C LYS A 119 -14.05 19.32 0.16
N ARG A 120 -14.10 20.62 -0.14
CA ARG A 120 -12.91 21.44 -0.38
C ARG A 120 -12.22 21.77 0.94
N TRP A 121 -10.89 21.74 0.93
CA TRP A 121 -10.04 21.96 2.11
C TRP A 121 -9.09 23.15 1.95
N ASP A 122 -9.32 24.01 0.96
CA ASP A 122 -8.45 25.14 0.61
C ASP A 122 -8.21 26.08 1.82
N HIS A 123 -9.19 26.23 2.72
CA HIS A 123 -9.10 27.02 3.95
C HIS A 123 -8.29 26.35 5.07
N HIS A 124 -7.94 25.07 4.95
CA HIS A 124 -7.07 24.36 5.89
C HIS A 124 -5.60 24.44 5.48
N LEU A 125 -5.31 24.55 4.19
CA LEU A 125 -3.95 24.47 3.67
C LEU A 125 -3.06 25.60 4.23
N SER A 126 -1.81 25.27 4.52
CA SER A 126 -0.80 26.24 4.93
C SER A 126 -0.41 27.15 3.75
N PRO A 127 0.11 28.37 4.02
CA PRO A 127 0.70 29.21 2.98
C PRO A 127 1.80 28.49 2.19
N GLU A 128 2.62 27.69 2.88
CA GLU A 128 3.65 26.87 2.24
C GLU A 128 3.03 25.92 1.20
N SER A 129 1.97 25.20 1.57
CA SER A 129 1.28 24.27 0.67
C SER A 129 0.69 24.98 -0.54
N LEU A 130 -0.02 26.10 -0.32
CA LEU A 130 -0.64 26.89 -1.38
C LEU A 130 0.37 27.49 -2.38
N SER A 131 1.61 27.71 -1.95
CA SER A 131 2.69 28.22 -2.81
C SER A 131 3.32 27.16 -3.71
N ARG A 132 3.04 25.87 -3.50
CA ARG A 132 3.65 24.78 -4.28
C ARG A 132 3.03 24.70 -5.66
N HIS A 133 3.90 24.58 -6.67
CA HIS A 133 3.49 24.36 -8.06
C HIS A 133 4.04 23.02 -8.58
N PRO A 134 3.37 22.40 -9.57
CA PRO A 134 3.88 21.17 -10.16
C PRO A 134 5.27 21.40 -10.80
N CYS A 135 6.14 20.40 -10.70
CA CYS A 135 7.45 20.42 -11.35
C CYS A 135 7.29 20.46 -12.89
N SER A 136 7.80 21.53 -13.52
CA SER A 136 7.74 21.71 -14.98
C SER A 136 8.37 20.55 -15.75
N LEU A 137 9.49 20.00 -15.25
CA LEU A 137 10.16 18.84 -15.86
C LEU A 137 9.31 17.58 -15.82
N LYS A 138 8.65 17.30 -14.68
CA LYS A 138 7.73 16.17 -14.56
C LYS A 138 6.48 16.36 -15.41
N GLN A 139 5.99 17.60 -15.54
CA GLN A 139 4.91 17.90 -16.48
C GLN A 139 5.32 17.64 -17.93
N ALA A 140 6.57 17.92 -18.31
CA ALA A 140 7.07 17.63 -19.65
C ALA A 140 7.10 16.12 -19.96
N ALA A 141 7.23 15.26 -18.93
CA ALA A 141 7.24 13.81 -19.09
C ALA A 141 5.97 13.25 -19.76
N ARG A 142 4.82 13.95 -19.69
CA ARG A 142 3.58 13.55 -20.39
C ARG A 142 3.76 13.46 -21.91
N HIS A 143 4.68 14.25 -22.48
CA HIS A 143 4.96 14.25 -23.91
C HIS A 143 5.79 13.03 -24.35
N LEU A 144 6.49 12.37 -23.42
CA LEU A 144 7.31 11.18 -23.69
C LEU A 144 6.49 9.96 -24.13
N LYS A 145 5.17 9.99 -23.91
CA LYS A 145 4.26 8.93 -24.36
C LYS A 145 4.02 8.94 -25.88
N LYS A 146 4.42 10.00 -26.60
CA LYS A 146 4.23 10.10 -28.05
C LYS A 146 5.17 9.13 -28.78
N PRO A 147 4.66 8.10 -29.50
CA PRO A 147 5.52 7.18 -30.24
C PRO A 147 6.39 7.92 -31.26
N GLY A 148 7.65 7.50 -31.38
CA GLY A 148 8.62 8.10 -32.31
C GLY A 148 9.23 9.45 -31.87
N LEU A 149 8.79 10.03 -30.74
CA LEU A 149 9.41 11.23 -30.19
C LEU A 149 10.75 10.87 -29.51
N ILE A 150 11.84 11.46 -29.98
CA ILE A 150 13.13 11.41 -29.29
C ILE A 150 13.14 12.51 -28.23
N SER A 151 13.31 12.14 -26.96
CA SER A 151 13.41 13.09 -25.85
C SER A 151 14.84 13.49 -25.60
N LEU A 152 15.12 14.80 -25.67
CA LEU A 152 16.35 15.43 -25.20
C LEU A 152 16.10 16.34 -23.98
N GLY A 153 14.90 16.29 -23.41
CA GLY A 153 14.50 17.19 -22.32
C GLY A 153 14.71 16.61 -20.92
N GLY A 154 14.23 15.39 -20.69
CA GLY A 154 14.34 14.74 -19.38
C GLY A 154 15.76 14.25 -19.08
N GLY A 155 16.28 14.54 -17.89
CA GLY A 155 17.54 13.98 -17.38
C GLY A 155 17.44 12.51 -16.94
N LEU A 156 16.79 11.67 -17.74
CA LEU A 156 16.60 10.23 -17.46
C LEU A 156 17.83 9.46 -17.99
N PRO A 157 18.71 8.91 -17.14
CA PRO A 157 19.87 8.17 -17.61
C PRO A 157 19.44 6.89 -18.36
N SER A 158 20.26 6.51 -19.35
CA SER A 158 20.08 5.25 -20.05
C SER A 158 20.27 4.08 -19.08
N SER A 159 19.34 3.12 -19.11
CA SER A 159 19.40 1.93 -18.28
C SER A 159 20.62 1.05 -18.59
N ALA A 160 21.29 1.24 -19.74
CA ALA A 160 22.55 0.57 -20.06
C ALA A 160 23.62 0.78 -18.96
N TYR A 161 23.58 1.89 -18.24
CA TYR A 161 24.54 2.23 -17.19
C TYR A 161 24.20 1.69 -15.80
N PHE A 162 23.05 1.04 -15.62
CA PHE A 162 22.68 0.45 -14.32
C PHE A 162 23.39 -0.91 -14.14
N PRO A 163 24.26 -1.12 -13.15
CA PRO A 163 25.08 -2.34 -13.06
C PRO A 163 24.34 -3.54 -12.44
N PHE A 164 23.04 -3.69 -12.72
CA PHE A 164 22.20 -4.79 -12.24
C PHE A 164 21.49 -5.45 -13.43
N ALA A 165 21.73 -6.74 -13.64
CA ALA A 165 21.10 -7.52 -14.72
C ALA A 165 19.80 -8.19 -14.25
N GLU A 166 19.78 -8.67 -13.02
CA GLU A 166 18.66 -9.36 -12.40
C GLU A 166 18.67 -9.14 -10.89
N LEU A 167 17.51 -9.29 -10.26
CA LEU A 167 17.33 -9.32 -8.81
C LEU A 167 16.38 -10.47 -8.48
N SER A 168 16.82 -11.35 -7.59
CA SER A 168 16.05 -12.51 -7.15
C SER A 168 15.77 -12.43 -5.65
N VAL A 169 14.52 -12.68 -5.25
CA VAL A 169 14.08 -12.70 -3.85
C VAL A 169 13.31 -13.99 -3.60
N ARG A 170 13.61 -14.67 -2.49
CA ARG A 170 12.85 -15.84 -2.06
C ARG A 170 11.78 -15.43 -1.05
N VAL A 171 10.54 -15.78 -1.35
CA VAL A 171 9.35 -15.38 -0.57
C VAL A 171 8.53 -16.61 -0.14
N PRO A 172 7.78 -16.51 0.97
CA PRO A 172 6.86 -17.58 1.36
C PRO A 172 5.76 -17.81 0.31
N THR A 173 5.24 -19.03 0.29
CA THR A 173 4.08 -19.40 -0.53
C THR A 173 2.94 -19.75 0.40
N ALA A 174 1.80 -19.06 0.25
CA ALA A 174 0.62 -19.33 1.06
C ALA A 174 0.21 -20.82 0.99
N PRO A 175 -0.25 -21.43 2.10
CA PRO A 175 -0.51 -20.82 3.41
C PRO A 175 0.69 -20.81 4.38
N HIS A 176 1.90 -21.12 3.90
CA HIS A 176 3.08 -21.34 4.73
C HIS A 176 3.96 -20.09 4.79
N PHE A 177 4.09 -19.49 5.98
CA PHE A 177 4.72 -18.16 6.15
C PHE A 177 5.90 -18.15 7.13
N SER A 178 6.24 -19.28 7.76
CA SER A 178 7.43 -19.30 8.62
C SER A 178 8.72 -19.19 7.80
N GLU A 179 9.79 -18.72 8.45
CA GLU A 179 11.11 -18.64 7.83
C GLU A 179 11.61 -20.03 7.39
N ALA A 180 11.44 -21.05 8.24
CA ALA A 180 11.84 -22.42 7.94
C ALA A 180 11.10 -22.97 6.70
N GLU A 181 9.79 -22.73 6.59
CA GLU A 181 9.01 -23.12 5.41
C GLU A 181 9.44 -22.32 4.17
N THR A 182 9.72 -21.03 4.30
CA THR A 182 10.22 -20.21 3.19
C THR A 182 11.55 -20.74 2.65
N ILE A 183 12.46 -21.14 3.54
CA ILE A 183 13.75 -21.76 3.18
C ILE A 183 13.55 -23.15 2.55
N ALA A 184 12.56 -23.92 2.99
CA ALA A 184 12.31 -25.25 2.47
C ALA A 184 11.60 -25.21 1.10
N SER A 185 10.48 -24.48 1.00
CA SER A 185 9.53 -24.56 -0.12
C SER A 185 9.08 -23.20 -0.66
N GLY A 186 9.65 -22.09 -0.19
CA GLY A 186 9.34 -20.76 -0.70
C GLY A 186 9.70 -20.58 -2.18
N GLN A 187 8.97 -19.70 -2.85
CA GLN A 187 9.15 -19.38 -4.26
C GLN A 187 10.27 -18.34 -4.45
N THR A 188 11.13 -18.54 -5.43
CA THR A 188 12.07 -17.49 -5.87
C THR A 188 11.43 -16.68 -7.00
N LEU A 189 11.30 -15.38 -6.79
CA LEU A 189 10.84 -14.42 -7.78
C LEU A 189 12.06 -13.68 -8.34
N THR A 190 12.21 -13.66 -9.66
CA THR A 190 13.30 -12.98 -10.34
C THR A 190 12.75 -11.88 -11.23
N VAL A 191 13.33 -10.69 -11.14
CA VAL A 191 13.08 -9.59 -12.07
C VAL A 191 14.37 -9.29 -12.83
N GLY A 192 14.31 -9.43 -14.14
CA GLY A 192 15.38 -9.06 -15.05
C GLY A 192 15.29 -7.59 -15.46
N LYS A 193 16.33 -7.13 -16.14
CA LYS A 193 16.46 -5.71 -16.50
C LYS A 193 15.51 -5.25 -17.59
N TYR A 194 15.10 -6.13 -18.50
CA TYR A 194 14.32 -5.77 -19.68
C TYR A 194 13.10 -6.66 -19.88
N ASP A 195 12.61 -7.30 -18.82
CA ASP A 195 11.54 -8.30 -18.89
C ASP A 195 10.28 -7.75 -19.57
N THR A 196 9.94 -6.47 -19.38
CA THR A 196 8.74 -5.88 -20.02
C THR A 196 8.82 -5.84 -21.54
N ARG A 197 10.03 -5.97 -22.10
CA ARG A 197 10.34 -5.96 -23.54
C ARG A 197 10.68 -7.34 -24.08
N ASP A 198 10.85 -8.34 -23.21
CA ASP A 198 11.19 -9.70 -23.61
C ASP A 198 9.93 -10.42 -24.12
N PRO A 199 9.90 -10.87 -25.39
CA PRO A 199 8.76 -11.60 -25.93
C PRO A 199 8.49 -12.93 -25.20
N ASN A 200 9.50 -13.48 -24.50
CA ASN A 200 9.35 -14.71 -23.70
C ASN A 200 8.74 -14.43 -22.31
N GLN A 201 8.61 -13.16 -21.92
CA GLN A 201 8.00 -12.73 -20.66
C GLN A 201 6.74 -11.87 -20.92
N PRO A 202 5.71 -12.42 -21.61
CA PRO A 202 4.56 -11.64 -22.06
C PRO A 202 3.78 -10.99 -20.90
N ASN A 203 3.89 -11.52 -19.68
CA ASN A 203 3.20 -11.04 -18.49
C ASN A 203 4.02 -10.05 -17.65
N ALA A 204 5.28 -9.75 -18.00
CA ALA A 204 6.09 -8.81 -17.24
C ALA A 204 5.56 -7.37 -17.42
N GLU A 205 5.15 -6.76 -16.31
CA GLU A 205 4.63 -5.38 -16.25
C GLU A 205 5.61 -4.42 -15.56
N TYR A 206 6.70 -4.93 -14.96
CA TYR A 206 7.75 -4.15 -14.30
C TYR A 206 9.12 -4.82 -14.51
N ASP A 207 10.19 -4.04 -14.67
CA ASP A 207 11.57 -4.52 -14.82
C ASP A 207 12.59 -3.58 -14.16
N LEU A 208 13.85 -4.01 -14.04
CA LEU A 208 14.89 -3.19 -13.40
C LEU A 208 15.29 -1.95 -14.21
N SER A 209 15.06 -1.91 -15.54
CA SER A 209 15.31 -0.70 -16.33
C SER A 209 14.36 0.44 -15.95
N ILE A 210 13.16 0.10 -15.47
CA ILE A 210 12.16 1.04 -14.96
C ILE A 210 12.40 1.31 -13.48
N ALA A 211 12.54 0.26 -12.65
CA ALA A 211 12.60 0.39 -11.20
C ALA A 211 13.83 1.16 -10.69
N LEU A 212 14.98 1.04 -11.38
CA LEU A 212 16.22 1.74 -11.01
C LEU A 212 16.32 3.15 -11.60
N ASN A 213 15.32 3.58 -12.38
CA ASN A 213 15.29 4.92 -12.97
C ASN A 213 14.45 5.88 -12.13
N TYR A 214 14.38 7.14 -12.55
CA TYR A 214 13.47 8.11 -11.92
C TYR A 214 12.01 7.69 -12.04
N THR A 215 11.22 8.10 -11.04
CA THR A 215 9.79 7.82 -10.96
C THR A 215 8.97 9.10 -10.69
N GLN A 216 7.65 8.98 -10.77
CA GLN A 216 6.71 10.04 -10.39
C GLN A 216 6.58 10.11 -8.87
N SER A 217 6.11 11.26 -8.35
CA SER A 217 5.96 11.43 -6.90
C SER A 217 4.90 10.51 -6.28
N THR A 218 3.93 10.03 -7.07
CA THR A 218 2.93 9.04 -6.63
C THR A 218 3.50 7.63 -6.49
N GLY A 219 4.71 7.39 -7.00
CA GLY A 219 5.38 6.09 -7.04
C GLY A 219 5.13 5.34 -8.34
N SER A 220 5.51 4.06 -8.38
CA SER A 220 5.36 3.23 -9.59
C SER A 220 3.89 2.90 -9.87
N ALA A 221 3.49 2.86 -11.14
CA ALA A 221 2.12 2.56 -11.55
C ALA A 221 1.67 1.16 -11.07
N GLN A 222 2.61 0.21 -11.06
CA GLN A 222 2.43 -1.17 -10.64
C GLN A 222 2.04 -1.24 -9.15
N MET A 223 2.78 -0.52 -8.30
CA MET A 223 2.47 -0.44 -6.87
C MET A 223 1.23 0.43 -6.62
N MET A 224 1.02 1.51 -7.37
CA MET A 224 -0.19 2.32 -7.30
C MET A 224 -1.46 1.51 -7.57
N ARG A 225 -1.44 0.61 -8.57
CA ARG A 225 -2.56 -0.31 -8.84
C ARG A 225 -2.83 -1.21 -7.64
N PHE A 226 -1.80 -1.84 -7.10
CA PHE A 226 -1.93 -2.73 -5.94
C PHE A 226 -2.50 -2.01 -4.71
N VAL A 227 -1.93 -0.86 -4.34
CA VAL A 227 -2.37 -0.09 -3.17
C VAL A 227 -3.80 0.43 -3.37
N THR A 228 -4.14 0.92 -4.56
CA THR A 228 -5.51 1.39 -4.86
C THR A 228 -6.53 0.26 -4.72
N GLU A 229 -6.27 -0.91 -5.30
CA GLU A 229 -7.17 -2.06 -5.20
C GLU A 229 -7.26 -2.59 -3.76
N HIS A 230 -6.13 -2.64 -3.04
CA HIS A 230 -6.12 -2.98 -1.62
C HIS A 230 -7.00 -2.02 -0.81
N THR A 231 -6.91 -0.71 -1.07
CA THR A 231 -7.74 0.29 -0.38
C THR A 231 -9.24 0.07 -0.62
N GLU A 232 -9.66 -0.30 -1.83
CA GLU A 232 -11.07 -0.64 -2.11
C GLU A 232 -11.52 -1.91 -1.41
N LEU A 233 -10.68 -2.95 -1.46
CA LEU A 233 -10.99 -4.25 -0.89
C LEU A 233 -11.11 -4.18 0.63
N VAL A 234 -10.25 -3.43 1.29
CA VAL A 234 -10.20 -3.34 2.75
C VAL A 234 -11.15 -2.25 3.25
N TYR A 235 -10.98 -1.01 2.81
CA TYR A 235 -11.65 0.16 3.41
C TYR A 235 -12.91 0.60 2.67
N SER A 236 -12.96 0.43 1.34
CA SER A 236 -14.07 0.88 0.47
C SER A 236 -14.54 2.33 0.76
N PRO A 237 -13.71 3.35 0.46
CA PRO A 237 -14.01 4.74 0.82
C PRO A 237 -15.39 5.21 0.31
N PRO A 238 -16.19 5.93 1.12
CA PRO A 238 -17.58 6.29 0.79
C PRO A 238 -17.72 7.57 -0.06
N TYR A 239 -16.63 8.09 -0.64
CA TYR A 239 -16.62 9.24 -1.54
C TYR A 239 -15.89 8.89 -2.85
N ALA A 240 -16.00 9.70 -3.89
CA ALA A 240 -15.61 9.32 -5.25
C ALA A 240 -14.13 9.62 -5.60
N ASP A 241 -13.63 10.76 -5.14
CA ASP A 241 -12.34 11.38 -5.50
C ASP A 241 -11.21 11.07 -4.50
N TRP A 242 -11.30 9.96 -3.77
CA TRP A 242 -10.18 9.46 -2.96
C TRP A 242 -9.01 9.02 -3.85
N GLN A 243 -7.79 9.20 -3.35
CA GLN A 243 -6.56 8.81 -4.04
C GLN A 243 -5.54 8.25 -3.05
N CYS A 244 -4.62 7.45 -3.57
CA CYS A 244 -3.43 6.98 -2.85
C CYS A 244 -2.17 7.69 -3.37
N CYS A 245 -1.14 7.75 -2.53
CA CYS A 245 0.19 8.21 -2.90
C CYS A 245 1.23 7.39 -2.13
N GLN A 246 2.24 6.84 -2.81
CA GLN A 246 3.33 6.15 -2.11
C GLN A 246 4.17 7.17 -1.33
N THR A 247 4.64 6.76 -0.16
CA THR A 247 5.44 7.60 0.73
C THR A 247 6.76 6.90 1.05
N VAL A 248 7.66 7.61 1.73
CA VAL A 248 8.90 7.04 2.29
C VAL A 248 8.68 6.49 3.71
N GLY A 249 7.43 6.14 4.05
CA GLY A 249 7.00 5.69 5.37
C GLY A 249 6.12 6.71 6.10
N SER A 250 5.37 6.25 7.11
CA SER A 250 4.41 7.09 7.87
C SER A 250 5.04 8.31 8.53
N THR A 251 6.29 8.21 9.01
CA THR A 251 7.01 9.35 9.61
C THR A 251 7.19 10.50 8.62
N GLY A 252 7.62 10.20 7.38
CA GLY A 252 7.75 11.21 6.33
C GLY A 252 6.40 11.74 5.86
N ALA A 253 5.38 10.87 5.80
CA ALA A 253 4.02 11.27 5.46
C ALA A 253 3.41 12.23 6.50
N LEU A 254 3.65 11.98 7.79
CA LEU A 254 3.20 12.82 8.89
C LEU A 254 3.85 14.22 8.80
N GLU A 255 5.17 14.31 8.63
CA GLU A 255 5.86 15.60 8.47
C GLU A 255 5.30 16.41 7.30
N GLN A 256 5.11 15.76 6.14
CA GLN A 256 4.56 16.39 4.94
C GLN A 256 3.12 16.87 5.17
N THR A 257 2.30 16.07 5.88
CA THR A 257 0.92 16.42 6.20
C THR A 257 0.85 17.59 7.18
N LEU A 258 1.73 17.61 8.19
CA LEU A 258 1.83 18.73 9.13
C LEU A 258 2.21 20.02 8.41
N ARG A 259 3.18 19.99 7.49
CA ARG A 259 3.52 21.17 6.67
C ARG A 259 2.44 21.55 5.68
N MET A 260 1.65 20.58 5.21
CA MET A 260 0.55 20.83 4.28
C MET A 260 -0.57 21.65 4.94
N PHE A 261 -0.80 21.48 6.24
CA PHE A 261 -1.96 22.05 6.92
C PHE A 261 -1.62 23.06 8.03
N CYS A 262 -0.46 22.95 8.66
CA CYS A 262 -0.08 23.78 9.80
C CYS A 262 1.02 24.77 9.41
N ASP A 263 0.98 25.92 10.07
CA ASP A 263 1.96 26.98 9.92
C ASP A 263 2.21 27.66 11.28
N LYS A 264 3.50 27.89 11.60
CA LYS A 264 3.90 28.51 12.87
C LYS A 264 3.46 29.97 12.98
N ASP A 265 3.40 30.70 11.87
CA ASP A 265 3.06 32.12 11.83
C ASP A 265 1.54 32.32 11.90
N ARG A 266 0.76 31.30 11.55
CA ARG A 266 -0.67 31.16 11.92
C ARG A 266 -0.91 30.71 13.37
N ASN A 267 0.17 30.39 14.11
CA ASN A 267 0.12 29.84 15.46
C ASN A 267 -0.79 28.61 15.56
N ASP A 268 -0.68 27.71 14.57
CA ASP A 268 -1.54 26.53 14.48
C ASP A 268 -1.29 25.50 15.59
N SER A 269 -2.25 24.59 15.74
CA SER A 269 -2.18 23.47 16.66
C SER A 269 -2.89 22.23 16.12
N VAL A 270 -2.48 21.08 16.64
CA VAL A 270 -2.98 19.75 16.25
C VAL A 270 -3.49 19.06 17.51
N LEU A 271 -4.69 18.49 17.45
CA LEU A 271 -5.17 17.61 18.50
C LEU A 271 -4.43 16.27 18.42
N THR A 272 -4.06 15.74 19.57
CA THR A 272 -3.52 14.38 19.71
C THR A 272 -4.27 13.67 20.82
N GLU A 273 -4.10 12.36 20.94
CA GLU A 273 -4.37 11.70 22.22
C GLU A 273 -3.46 12.28 23.33
N GLU A 274 -3.94 12.28 24.58
CA GLU A 274 -3.21 12.81 25.76
C GLU A 274 -1.84 12.11 25.92
N TYR A 275 -1.83 10.81 25.70
CA TYR A 275 -0.63 10.02 25.46
C TYR A 275 -0.60 9.70 23.98
N SER A 276 0.51 9.94 23.30
CA SER A 276 0.59 9.73 21.85
C SER A 276 1.97 9.23 21.45
N PHE A 277 2.14 8.88 20.18
CA PHE A 277 3.41 8.41 19.65
C PHE A 277 4.48 9.50 19.79
N SER A 278 5.57 9.20 20.50
CA SER A 278 6.63 10.18 20.80
C SER A 278 7.21 10.82 19.55
N THR A 279 7.47 10.03 18.51
CA THR A 279 8.01 10.54 17.23
C THR A 279 7.05 11.53 16.57
N ALA A 280 5.73 11.35 16.70
CA ALA A 280 4.76 12.31 16.18
C ALA A 280 4.87 13.64 16.91
N LEU A 281 4.95 13.62 18.24
CA LEU A 281 5.14 14.82 19.07
C LEU A 281 6.48 15.52 18.76
N GLU A 282 7.55 14.74 18.58
CA GLU A 282 8.89 15.21 18.22
C GLU A 282 8.97 15.73 16.77
N THR A 283 8.06 15.29 15.89
CA THR A 283 7.91 15.85 14.53
C THR A 283 7.14 17.17 14.56
N ILE A 284 6.11 17.28 15.41
CA ILE A 284 5.27 18.48 15.55
C ILE A 284 6.06 19.66 16.15
N ALA A 285 6.80 19.42 17.23
CA ALA A 285 7.46 20.48 18.00
C ALA A 285 8.42 21.39 17.20
N PRO A 286 9.36 20.88 16.38
CA PRO A 286 10.30 21.72 15.63
C PRO A 286 9.64 22.52 14.51
N LEU A 287 8.42 22.15 14.08
CA LEU A 287 7.64 22.94 13.12
C LEU A 287 7.00 24.19 13.77
N GLY A 288 7.17 24.40 15.08
CA GLY A 288 6.53 25.50 15.81
C GLY A 288 5.03 25.30 16.04
N VAL A 289 4.53 24.09 15.79
CA VAL A 289 3.13 23.70 15.96
C VAL A 289 2.94 23.13 17.37
N LYS A 290 1.79 23.39 17.99
CA LYS A 290 1.50 22.86 19.33
C LYS A 290 0.59 21.63 19.25
N ALA A 291 1.01 20.54 19.90
CA ALA A 291 0.14 19.41 20.19
C ALA A 291 -0.77 19.72 21.39
N VAL A 292 -2.05 19.39 21.26
CA VAL A 292 -3.10 19.55 22.28
C VAL A 292 -3.66 18.17 22.58
N GLY A 293 -3.30 17.63 23.74
CA GLY A 293 -3.76 16.32 24.17
C GLY A 293 -5.25 16.31 24.52
N VAL A 294 -5.98 15.34 23.96
CA VAL A 294 -7.36 15.02 24.29
C VAL A 294 -7.35 13.82 25.25
N PRO A 295 -8.05 13.89 26.40
CA PRO A 295 -8.18 12.77 27.32
C PRO A 295 -8.57 11.46 26.65
N VAL A 296 -8.05 10.36 27.16
CA VAL A 296 -8.29 8.99 26.65
C VAL A 296 -8.83 8.07 27.74
N ASP A 297 -9.53 7.01 27.34
CA ASP A 297 -9.91 5.89 28.19
C ASP A 297 -9.42 4.56 27.59
N ALA A 298 -9.97 3.43 28.06
CA ALA A 298 -9.60 2.10 27.57
C ALA A 298 -9.94 1.85 26.08
N GLU A 299 -10.81 2.68 25.48
CA GLU A 299 -11.13 2.66 24.05
C GLU A 299 -10.43 3.80 23.27
N GLY A 300 -9.53 4.56 23.92
CA GLY A 300 -8.76 5.64 23.30
C GLY A 300 -9.41 7.01 23.49
N LEU A 301 -9.21 7.91 22.52
CA LEU A 301 -9.67 9.31 22.55
C LEU A 301 -11.14 9.48 22.97
N LEU A 302 -11.43 10.37 23.92
CA LEU A 302 -12.79 10.68 24.39
C LEU A 302 -13.47 11.78 23.54
N PRO A 303 -14.56 11.47 22.81
CA PRO A 303 -15.24 12.42 21.92
C PRO A 303 -15.81 13.66 22.65
N GLU A 304 -16.38 13.48 23.83
CA GLU A 304 -16.96 14.55 24.63
C GLU A 304 -15.90 15.53 25.12
N ALA A 305 -14.72 15.03 25.52
CA ALA A 305 -13.60 15.87 25.93
C ALA A 305 -13.02 16.63 24.72
N MET A 306 -12.95 15.99 23.56
CA MET A 306 -12.57 16.62 22.30
C MET A 306 -13.53 17.77 21.94
N ASP A 307 -14.83 17.53 22.03
CA ASP A 307 -15.87 18.52 21.76
C ASP A 307 -15.81 19.71 22.73
N GLU A 308 -15.57 19.44 24.01
CA GLU A 308 -15.43 20.46 25.04
C GLU A 308 -14.21 21.37 24.78
N ILE A 309 -13.04 20.77 24.49
CA ILE A 309 -11.81 21.52 24.15
C ILE A 309 -12.05 22.45 22.97
N LEU A 310 -12.69 21.95 21.92
CA LEU A 310 -12.93 22.71 20.68
C LEU A 310 -14.03 23.76 20.84
N THR A 311 -15.08 23.47 21.62
CA THR A 311 -16.21 24.39 21.85
C THR A 311 -15.79 25.55 22.75
N LYS A 312 -14.98 25.29 23.78
CA LYS A 312 -14.47 26.29 24.72
C LYS A 312 -13.14 26.91 24.29
N TRP A 313 -12.75 26.75 23.02
CA TRP A 313 -11.46 27.23 22.55
C TRP A 313 -11.42 28.77 22.52
N ASP A 314 -10.61 29.35 23.41
CA ASP A 314 -10.29 30.77 23.44
C ASP A 314 -8.83 30.99 23.00
N PRO A 315 -8.58 31.63 21.84
CA PRO A 315 -7.24 31.96 21.38
C PRO A 315 -6.47 32.88 22.34
N GLU A 316 -7.11 33.84 22.99
CA GLU A 316 -6.44 34.83 23.86
C GLU A 316 -5.89 34.17 25.11
N ALA A 317 -6.70 33.33 25.77
CA ALA A 317 -6.26 32.50 26.89
C ALA A 317 -5.14 31.51 26.53
N ARG A 318 -4.87 31.30 25.23
CA ARG A 318 -3.87 30.36 24.71
C ARG A 318 -2.73 31.06 23.95
N GLY A 319 -2.53 32.36 24.17
CA GLY A 319 -1.43 33.12 23.59
C GLY A 319 -1.59 33.34 22.08
N GLY A 320 -2.79 33.69 21.64
CA GLY A 320 -3.15 33.90 20.24
C GLY A 320 -3.17 32.61 19.41
N ARG A 321 -3.32 31.44 20.05
CA ARG A 321 -3.25 30.14 19.36
C ARG A 321 -4.54 29.83 18.65
N ARG A 322 -4.45 29.56 17.35
CA ARG A 322 -5.62 29.20 16.54
C ARG A 322 -6.22 27.87 17.02
N LYS A 323 -7.54 27.79 16.99
CA LYS A 323 -8.30 26.57 17.28
C LYS A 323 -7.77 25.42 16.41
N PRO A 324 -7.48 24.23 16.99
CA PRO A 324 -7.04 23.09 16.22
C PRO A 324 -8.06 22.76 15.12
N HIS A 325 -7.55 22.49 13.92
CA HIS A 325 -8.34 22.08 12.77
C HIS A 325 -7.88 20.71 12.22
N LEU A 326 -6.92 20.09 12.91
CA LEU A 326 -6.34 18.78 12.64
C LEU A 326 -6.43 17.91 13.88
N LEU A 327 -6.73 16.63 13.68
CA LEU A 327 -6.62 15.56 14.68
C LEU A 327 -5.62 14.52 14.18
N TYR A 328 -4.56 14.28 14.94
CA TYR A 328 -3.68 13.12 14.79
C TYR A 328 -4.11 12.04 15.78
N THR A 329 -4.46 10.86 15.28
CA THR A 329 -4.81 9.70 16.11
C THR A 329 -3.96 8.51 15.69
N ASN A 330 -3.36 7.84 16.68
CA ASN A 330 -2.56 6.64 16.54
C ASN A 330 -2.89 5.76 17.73
N PRO A 331 -3.14 4.45 17.55
CA PRO A 331 -3.51 3.59 18.66
C PRO A 331 -2.34 3.44 19.64
N THR A 332 -2.56 3.87 20.88
CA THR A 332 -1.60 3.83 22.00
C THR A 332 -1.63 2.50 22.77
N GLY A 333 -2.24 1.48 22.19
CA GLY A 333 -2.58 0.19 22.82
C GLY A 333 -4.08 0.04 23.11
N ALA A 334 -4.83 1.14 23.12
CA ALA A 334 -6.29 1.13 23.05
C ALA A 334 -6.76 1.06 21.59
N THR A 335 -7.83 0.30 21.33
CA THR A 335 -8.44 0.20 19.98
C THR A 335 -9.85 0.78 20.03
N GLN A 336 -10.10 1.83 19.24
CA GLN A 336 -11.39 2.49 19.19
C GLN A 336 -12.46 1.56 18.56
N SER A 337 -13.57 1.36 19.28
CA SER A 337 -14.71 0.63 18.72
C SER A 337 -15.33 1.37 17.52
N ALA A 338 -16.14 0.68 16.72
CA ALA A 338 -16.88 1.32 15.63
C ALA A 338 -17.83 2.42 16.13
N ALA A 339 -18.39 2.28 17.34
CA ALA A 339 -19.20 3.33 17.96
C ALA A 339 -18.34 4.54 18.34
N ARG A 340 -17.17 4.32 18.95
CA ARG A 340 -16.21 5.37 19.30
C ARG A 340 -15.76 6.17 18.06
N ARG A 341 -15.34 5.49 16.98
CA ARG A 341 -14.94 6.14 15.72
C ARG A 341 -16.05 7.01 15.12
N ARG A 342 -17.31 6.55 15.15
CA ARG A 342 -18.46 7.35 14.68
C ARG A 342 -18.69 8.61 15.53
N ALA A 343 -18.53 8.52 16.86
CA ALA A 343 -18.67 9.66 17.75
C ALA A 343 -17.55 10.70 17.53
N ILE A 344 -16.29 10.26 17.40
CA ILE A 344 -15.15 11.13 17.06
C ILE A 344 -15.39 11.81 15.70
N TYR A 345 -15.84 11.05 14.69
CA TYR A 345 -16.15 11.58 13.37
C TYR A 345 -17.27 12.65 13.42
N ALA A 346 -18.30 12.47 14.25
CA ALA A 346 -19.35 13.46 14.43
C ALA A 346 -18.81 14.78 15.03
N VAL A 347 -17.90 14.71 16.00
CA VAL A 347 -17.22 15.89 16.56
C VAL A 347 -16.32 16.56 15.52
N ALA A 348 -15.60 15.76 14.72
CA ALA A 348 -14.80 16.27 13.60
C ALA A 348 -15.65 16.98 12.55
N GLN A 349 -16.85 16.46 12.24
CA GLN A 349 -17.80 17.13 11.36
C GLN A 349 -18.32 18.45 11.94
N LYS A 350 -18.68 18.47 13.25
CA LYS A 350 -19.17 19.67 13.95
C LYS A 350 -18.14 20.80 13.96
N HIS A 351 -16.86 20.46 14.10
CA HIS A 351 -15.77 21.43 14.23
C HIS A 351 -14.91 21.59 12.97
N ASP A 352 -15.31 20.98 11.86
CA ASP A 352 -14.60 21.01 10.58
C ASP A 352 -13.13 20.61 10.73
N LEU A 353 -12.88 19.40 11.24
CA LEU A 353 -11.53 18.88 11.43
C LEU A 353 -11.09 17.96 10.29
N TYR A 354 -9.81 18.02 9.98
CA TYR A 354 -9.13 17.00 9.19
C TYR A 354 -8.54 15.92 10.10
N ILE A 355 -8.88 14.65 9.86
CA ILE A 355 -8.38 13.52 10.66
C ILE A 355 -7.19 12.88 9.95
N ILE A 356 -6.07 12.76 10.67
CA ILE A 356 -4.88 11.99 10.31
C ILE A 356 -4.92 10.72 11.16
N GLU A 357 -5.35 9.62 10.54
CA GLU A 357 -5.36 8.29 11.13
C GLU A 357 -4.02 7.59 10.79
N ASP A 358 -3.13 7.47 11.77
CA ASP A 358 -1.84 6.80 11.60
C ASP A 358 -1.96 5.35 12.06
N GLU A 359 -2.18 4.45 11.09
CA GLU A 359 -2.63 3.07 11.28
C GLU A 359 -1.57 2.01 10.88
N PRO A 360 -0.35 2.03 11.47
CA PRO A 360 0.66 1.01 11.16
C PRO A 360 0.28 -0.39 11.70
N TYR A 361 -0.71 -0.47 12.59
CA TYR A 361 -1.13 -1.69 13.27
C TYR A 361 -2.52 -2.18 12.85
N TYR A 362 -3.12 -1.63 11.79
CA TYR A 362 -4.49 -1.97 11.37
C TYR A 362 -4.72 -3.48 11.20
N PHE A 363 -3.75 -4.19 10.62
CA PHE A 363 -3.79 -5.65 10.41
C PHE A 363 -3.26 -6.48 11.60
N LEU A 364 -2.98 -5.85 12.74
CA LEU A 364 -2.62 -6.51 14.00
C LEU A 364 -3.81 -6.65 14.96
N GLN A 365 -5.03 -6.47 14.46
CA GLN A 365 -6.24 -6.77 15.22
C GLN A 365 -6.27 -8.27 15.56
N MET A 366 -6.29 -8.57 16.86
CA MET A 366 -6.31 -9.93 17.39
C MET A 366 -7.70 -10.29 17.88
N GLN A 367 -7.96 -11.58 18.01
CA GLN A 367 -9.14 -12.08 18.70
C GLN A 367 -9.10 -11.67 20.18
N PRO A 368 -10.27 -11.51 20.84
CA PRO A 368 -10.32 -11.20 22.26
C PRO A 368 -9.53 -12.21 23.08
N TYR A 369 -8.79 -11.71 24.08
CA TYR A 369 -8.07 -12.59 25.01
C TYR A 369 -9.05 -13.38 25.88
N THR A 370 -8.88 -14.71 25.90
CA THR A 370 -9.76 -15.65 26.61
C THR A 370 -9.10 -16.32 27.82
N GLY A 371 -7.87 -15.92 28.18
CA GLY A 371 -7.08 -16.54 29.24
C GLY A 371 -5.87 -17.31 28.69
N PRO A 372 -4.87 -17.63 29.53
CA PRO A 372 -3.62 -18.23 29.08
C PRO A 372 -3.78 -19.71 28.67
N ASP A 373 -4.76 -20.40 29.28
CA ASP A 373 -5.03 -21.83 29.07
C ASP A 373 -6.24 -22.06 28.15
N ALA A 374 -6.81 -20.99 27.59
CA ALA A 374 -7.93 -21.10 26.68
C ALA A 374 -7.47 -21.68 25.34
N PRO A 375 -8.32 -22.48 24.65
CA PRO A 375 -7.98 -22.97 23.32
C PRO A 375 -7.80 -21.80 22.36
N SER A 376 -6.85 -21.93 21.43
CA SER A 376 -6.67 -20.96 20.35
C SER A 376 -7.98 -20.83 19.56
N ALA A 377 -8.46 -19.60 19.39
CA ALA A 377 -9.63 -19.38 18.55
C ALA A 377 -9.25 -19.65 17.08
N PRO A 378 -10.20 -20.19 16.28
CA PRO A 378 -9.92 -20.61 14.92
C PRO A 378 -9.56 -19.39 14.04
N PRO A 379 -8.68 -19.54 13.03
CA PRO A 379 -8.45 -18.48 12.06
C PRO A 379 -9.70 -18.22 11.22
N PRO A 380 -9.82 -17.04 10.58
CA PRO A 380 -10.91 -16.78 9.65
C PRO A 380 -10.92 -17.82 8.51
N ALA A 381 -12.10 -18.34 8.16
CA ALA A 381 -12.25 -19.38 7.14
C ALA A 381 -12.11 -18.85 5.71
N SER A 382 -12.24 -17.52 5.51
CA SER A 382 -12.10 -16.87 4.22
C SER A 382 -11.56 -15.44 4.34
N VAL A 383 -11.13 -14.88 3.21
CA VAL A 383 -10.77 -13.45 3.13
C VAL A 383 -12.00 -12.57 3.40
N SER A 384 -13.21 -12.95 2.97
CA SER A 384 -14.43 -12.19 3.24
C SER A 384 -14.72 -12.11 4.74
N GLU A 385 -14.61 -13.24 5.44
CA GLU A 385 -14.76 -13.29 6.90
C GLU A 385 -13.69 -12.45 7.61
N PHE A 386 -12.42 -12.55 7.18
CA PHE A 386 -11.34 -11.72 7.73
C PHE A 386 -11.61 -10.22 7.56
N LEU A 387 -12.18 -9.81 6.42
CA LEU A 387 -12.56 -8.42 6.14
C LEU A 387 -13.90 -8.02 6.77
N GLY A 388 -14.61 -8.95 7.44
CA GLY A 388 -15.92 -8.72 8.03
C GLY A 388 -17.03 -8.44 7.00
N ARG A 389 -16.98 -9.09 5.83
CA ARG A 389 -17.92 -8.90 4.71
C ARG A 389 -18.67 -10.17 4.33
#